data_AF-A0A1B8DLV0-F1
#
_entry.id   AF-A0A1B8DLV0-F1
#
_cell.length_a   1.000
_cell.length_b   1.000
_cell.length_c   1.000
_cell.angle_alpha   90.00
_cell.angle_beta   90.00
_cell.angle_gamma   90.00
#
_symmetry.space_group_name_H-M   'P 1'
#
loop_
_entity.id
_entity.type
_entity.pdbx_description
1 polymer ?
#
loop_
_entity_poly.entity_id
_entity_poly.type
_entity_poly.pdbx_seq_one_letter_code
_entity_poly.pdbx_strand_id
1 'polypeptide(L)'
;MAIIDGNFDPLQIGPLGSYYMAATLSNPIDKVYEAAKLRPDDAIDCLVSIGMGQPVASSSKQQDQYLALISETDETAERFARTHQALVKGHRYFRYTPNDPNIIGFNATSEASARVASLAAEYFESPTVKKSLQQCKTALQSGSTNKD
;
A
#
# COMPACT_ATOMS: atom_id res chain seq x y z
N MET A 1 -16.84 -6.16 5.14
CA MET A 1 -16.49 -6.85 3.88
C MET A 1 -16.65 -5.83 2.77
N ALA A 2 -15.58 -5.14 2.40
CA ALA A 2 -15.61 -4.16 1.32
C ALA A 2 -15.55 -4.94 0.00
N ILE A 3 -16.69 -5.05 -0.68
CA ILE A 3 -16.72 -5.67 -2.00
C ILE A 3 -16.58 -4.54 -3.02
N ILE A 4 -15.50 -4.60 -3.82
CA ILE A 4 -15.33 -3.80 -5.05
C ILE A 4 -16.18 -4.44 -6.19
N ASP A 5 -17.29 -5.13 -5.87
CA ASP A 5 -18.08 -5.94 -6.83
C ASP A 5 -18.98 -5.13 -7.77
N GLY A 6 -19.08 -3.82 -7.57
CA GLY A 6 -20.11 -3.04 -8.26
C GLY A 6 -19.66 -2.27 -9.50
N ASN A 7 -18.35 -2.09 -9.71
CA ASN A 7 -17.86 -1.07 -10.65
C ASN A 7 -17.30 -1.63 -11.96
N PHE A 8 -16.92 -2.91 -12.01
CA PHE A 8 -16.28 -3.49 -13.18
C PHE A 8 -16.69 -4.93 -13.40
N ASP A 9 -16.99 -5.27 -14.67
CA ASP A 9 -17.28 -6.64 -15.07
C ASP A 9 -16.01 -7.51 -14.93
N PRO A 10 -16.16 -8.82 -14.60
CA PRO A 10 -15.05 -9.76 -14.61
C PRO A 10 -14.33 -9.74 -15.96
N LEU A 11 -13.00 -9.60 -15.93
CA LEU A 11 -12.18 -9.59 -17.13
C LEU A 11 -11.82 -11.01 -17.54
N GLN A 12 -12.15 -11.39 -18.78
CA GLN A 12 -11.70 -12.65 -19.35
C GLN A 12 -10.30 -12.48 -19.96
N ILE A 13 -9.34 -13.31 -19.55
CA ILE A 13 -7.96 -13.26 -20.04
C ILE A 13 -7.49 -14.65 -20.51
N GLY A 14 -6.83 -14.68 -21.66
CA GLY A 14 -6.11 -15.84 -22.17
C GLY A 14 -6.96 -16.86 -22.94
N PRO A 15 -6.32 -17.86 -23.56
CA PRO A 15 -6.96 -18.80 -24.49
C PRO A 15 -7.91 -19.79 -23.80
N LEU A 16 -7.80 -19.94 -22.47
CA LEU A 16 -8.64 -20.80 -21.66
C LEU A 16 -9.91 -20.10 -21.14
N GLY A 17 -10.04 -18.80 -21.39
CA GLY A 17 -11.24 -18.04 -21.03
C GLY A 17 -11.45 -17.84 -19.52
N SER A 18 -10.37 -17.83 -18.73
CA SER A 18 -10.44 -17.60 -17.28
C SER A 18 -10.94 -16.19 -16.97
N TYR A 19 -11.78 -16.07 -15.94
CA TYR A 19 -12.31 -14.80 -15.45
C TYR A 19 -11.54 -14.30 -14.22
N TYR A 20 -11.26 -13.01 -14.21
CA TYR A 20 -10.54 -12.32 -13.15
C TYR A 20 -11.36 -11.14 -12.66
N MET A 21 -11.36 -10.93 -11.34
CA MET A 21 -12.04 -9.82 -10.69
C MET A 21 -11.06 -9.05 -9.83
N ALA A 22 -11.42 -7.82 -9.46
CA ALA A 22 -10.65 -7.06 -8.49
C ALA A 22 -10.49 -7.88 -7.20
N ALA A 23 -9.27 -7.91 -6.67
CA ALA A 23 -9.00 -8.63 -5.44
C ALA A 23 -9.83 -8.05 -4.29
N THR A 24 -10.32 -8.92 -3.40
CA THR A 24 -11.02 -8.52 -2.17
C THR A 24 -10.06 -7.97 -1.11
N LEU A 25 -8.75 -8.13 -1.30
CA LEU A 25 -7.69 -7.63 -0.41
C LEU A 25 -7.19 -6.28 -0.93
N SER A 26 -7.29 -5.24 -0.11
CA SER A 26 -6.84 -3.91 -0.50
C SER A 26 -5.33 -3.69 -0.28
N ASN A 27 -4.75 -4.39 0.70
CA ASN A 27 -3.31 -4.41 0.95
C ASN A 27 -2.75 -5.83 0.78
N PRO A 28 -1.93 -6.08 -0.25
CA PRO A 28 -1.41 -7.42 -0.53
C PRO A 28 -0.17 -7.78 0.31
N ILE A 29 0.18 -7.02 1.35
CA ILE A 29 1.48 -7.12 2.04
C ILE A 29 1.80 -8.53 2.54
N ASP A 30 0.84 -9.26 3.13
CA ASP A 30 1.06 -10.64 3.57
C ASP A 30 1.37 -11.56 2.38
N LYS A 31 0.65 -11.41 1.27
CA LYS A 31 0.84 -12.24 0.06
C LYS A 31 2.15 -11.90 -0.65
N VAL A 32 2.52 -10.63 -0.70
CA VAL A 32 3.82 -10.19 -1.22
C VAL A 32 4.95 -10.75 -0.36
N TYR A 33 4.80 -10.71 0.96
CA TYR A 33 5.79 -11.27 1.89
C TYR A 33 5.90 -12.80 1.78
N GLU A 34 4.78 -13.53 1.76
CA GLU A 34 4.73 -14.98 1.54
C GLU A 34 5.42 -15.37 0.22
N ALA A 35 5.11 -14.65 -0.86
CA ALA A 35 5.73 -14.90 -2.16
C ALA A 35 7.24 -14.59 -2.15
N ALA A 36 7.67 -13.55 -1.44
CA ALA A 36 9.08 -13.21 -1.30
C ALA A 36 9.85 -14.27 -0.49
N LYS A 37 9.23 -14.91 0.50
CA LYS A 37 9.79 -16.02 1.27
C LYS A 37 9.94 -17.34 0.49
N LEU A 38 9.41 -17.42 -0.73
CA LEU A 38 9.77 -18.52 -1.63
C LEU A 38 11.22 -18.39 -2.13
N ARG A 39 11.87 -17.26 -1.85
CA ARG A 39 13.32 -17.05 -1.93
C ARG A 39 13.94 -17.22 -0.53
N PRO A 40 15.24 -17.51 -0.41
CA PRO A 40 15.94 -17.60 0.89
C PRO A 40 15.63 -16.43 1.84
N ASP A 41 15.62 -16.67 3.16
CA ASP A 41 15.14 -15.73 4.19
C ASP A 41 15.94 -14.40 4.28
N ASP A 42 17.16 -14.38 3.74
CA ASP A 42 18.02 -13.20 3.57
C ASP A 42 17.66 -12.37 2.32
N ALA A 43 16.68 -12.79 1.51
CA ALA A 43 16.33 -12.11 0.26
C ALA A 43 15.53 -10.81 0.44
N ILE A 44 14.96 -10.56 1.64
CA ILE A 44 14.15 -9.36 1.89
C ILE A 44 15.00 -8.33 2.64
N ASP A 45 15.72 -7.56 1.85
CA ASP A 45 16.52 -6.42 2.31
C ASP A 45 15.63 -5.23 2.66
N CYS A 46 14.57 -5.01 1.88
CA CYS A 46 13.62 -3.93 2.08
C CYS A 46 12.23 -4.30 1.55
N LEU A 47 11.21 -4.08 2.37
CA LEU A 47 9.81 -4.27 2.05
C LEU A 47 9.08 -2.94 2.25
N VAL A 48 8.50 -2.42 1.18
CA VAL A 48 7.78 -1.14 1.19
C VAL A 48 6.30 -1.40 0.93
N SER A 49 5.44 -0.94 1.83
CA SER A 49 3.99 -0.94 1.67
C SER A 49 3.51 0.51 1.53
N ILE A 50 2.72 0.80 0.50
CA ILE A 50 2.19 2.14 0.23
C ILE A 50 0.67 2.12 0.45
N GLY A 51 0.17 3.10 1.19
CA GLY A 51 -1.25 3.28 1.50
C GLY A 51 -1.93 4.30 0.61
N MET A 52 -3.25 4.37 0.74
CA MET A 52 -4.10 5.23 -0.08
C MET A 52 -4.49 6.55 0.61
N GLY A 53 -3.97 6.83 1.81
CA GLY A 53 -4.35 7.99 2.62
C GLY A 53 -5.14 7.59 3.86
N GLN A 54 -5.61 8.58 4.64
CA GLN A 54 -6.52 8.34 5.77
C GLN A 54 -7.97 8.68 5.40
N PRO A 55 -8.95 7.91 5.89
CA PRO A 55 -10.36 8.12 5.57
C PRO A 55 -10.91 9.42 6.20
N VAL A 56 -11.73 10.17 5.46
CA VAL A 56 -12.58 11.24 6.03
C VAL A 56 -14.04 10.91 5.94
N ALA A 57 -14.72 11.18 7.05
CA ALA A 57 -16.17 11.12 7.17
C ALA A 57 -16.85 11.81 5.99
N SER A 58 -17.73 11.07 5.34
CA SER A 58 -18.42 11.49 4.13
C SER A 58 -19.92 11.27 4.28
N SER A 59 -20.73 11.94 3.47
CA SER A 59 -22.19 11.81 3.51
C SER A 59 -22.77 10.85 2.46
N SER A 60 -21.93 10.11 1.71
CA SER A 60 -22.40 9.24 0.63
C SER A 60 -22.00 7.76 0.79
N LYS A 61 -22.93 6.85 0.46
CA LYS A 61 -22.71 5.39 0.54
C LYS A 61 -21.51 4.87 -0.27
N GLN A 62 -21.20 5.52 -1.40
CA GLN A 62 -20.08 5.12 -2.24
C GLN A 62 -18.74 5.49 -1.58
N GLN A 63 -18.69 6.65 -0.92
CA GLN A 63 -17.53 7.03 -0.13
C GLN A 63 -17.38 6.11 1.09
N ASP A 64 -18.45 5.67 1.76
CA ASP A 64 -18.34 4.70 2.88
C ASP A 64 -17.61 3.40 2.48
N GLN A 65 -17.85 2.90 1.26
CA GLN A 65 -17.13 1.74 0.73
C GLN A 65 -15.63 2.03 0.53
N TYR A 66 -15.29 3.22 0.03
CA TYR A 66 -13.89 3.64 -0.12
C TYR A 66 -13.20 3.84 1.24
N LEU A 67 -13.89 4.42 2.21
CA LEU A 67 -13.36 4.57 3.57
C LEU A 67 -13.13 3.21 4.21
N ALA A 68 -14.03 2.25 4.01
CA ALA A 68 -13.84 0.88 4.48
C ALA A 68 -12.63 0.20 3.81
N LEU A 69 -12.40 0.43 2.51
CA LEU A 69 -11.25 -0.09 1.79
C LEU A 69 -9.94 0.50 2.32
N ILE A 70 -9.86 1.82 2.45
CA ILE A 70 -8.69 2.53 3.00
C ILE A 70 -8.39 2.04 4.42
N SER A 71 -9.43 1.94 5.26
CA SER A 71 -9.31 1.46 6.64
C SER A 71 -8.76 0.03 6.68
N GLU A 72 -9.30 -0.88 5.85
CA GLU A 72 -8.80 -2.26 5.76
C GLU A 72 -7.33 -2.30 5.30
N THR A 73 -6.93 -1.44 4.35
CA THR A 73 -5.55 -1.37 3.87
C THR A 73 -4.58 -1.06 5.02
N ASP A 74 -4.94 -0.10 5.87
CA ASP A 74 -4.10 0.34 7.00
C ASP A 74 -4.14 -0.66 8.15
N GLU A 75 -5.31 -1.20 8.51
CA GLU A 75 -5.44 -2.25 9.53
C GLU A 75 -4.62 -3.49 9.18
N THR A 76 -4.59 -3.87 7.90
CA THR A 76 -3.77 -4.98 7.40
C THR A 76 -2.27 -4.64 7.48
N ALA A 77 -1.86 -3.41 7.15
CA ALA A 77 -0.47 -2.97 7.32
C ALA A 77 -0.01 -2.97 8.78
N GLU A 78 -0.87 -2.52 9.70
CA GLU A 78 -0.59 -2.51 11.13
C GLU A 78 -0.46 -3.93 11.70
N ARG A 79 -1.39 -4.81 11.32
CA ARG A 79 -1.35 -6.22 11.71
C ARG A 79 -0.08 -6.90 11.21
N PHE A 80 0.32 -6.62 9.97
CA PHE A 80 1.58 -7.09 9.41
C PHE A 80 2.76 -6.62 10.26
N ALA A 81 2.83 -5.32 10.58
CA ALA A 81 3.91 -4.75 11.38
C ALA A 81 3.98 -5.37 12.79
N ARG A 82 2.83 -5.60 13.44
CA ARG A 82 2.75 -6.26 14.75
C ARG A 82 3.24 -7.71 14.70
N THR A 83 2.91 -8.42 13.62
CA THR A 83 3.28 -9.84 13.44
C THR A 83 4.75 -9.99 13.06
N HIS A 84 5.30 -9.06 12.28
CA HIS A 84 6.66 -9.11 11.75
C HIS A 84 7.58 -8.06 12.38
N GLN A 85 7.58 -7.95 13.72
CA GLN A 85 8.37 -6.94 14.44
C GLN A 85 9.87 -6.97 14.11
N ALA A 86 10.42 -8.13 13.74
CA ALA A 86 11.83 -8.23 13.35
C ALA A 86 12.14 -7.42 12.08
N LEU A 87 11.21 -7.34 11.12
CA LEU A 87 11.35 -6.50 9.94
C LEU A 87 11.29 -5.01 10.30
N VAL A 88 10.36 -4.65 11.20
CA VAL A 88 10.20 -3.27 11.68
C VAL A 88 11.44 -2.80 12.43
N LYS A 89 11.86 -3.55 13.47
CA LYS A 89 13.04 -3.21 14.30
C LYS A 89 14.34 -3.25 13.50
N GLY A 90 14.43 -4.15 12.52
CA GLY A 90 15.55 -4.25 11.61
C GLY A 90 15.59 -3.16 10.53
N HIS A 91 14.63 -2.22 10.50
CA HIS A 91 14.50 -1.21 9.44
C HIS A 91 14.44 -1.82 8.04
N ARG A 92 13.72 -2.93 7.89
CA ARG A 92 13.49 -3.64 6.62
C ARG A 92 12.04 -3.60 6.16
N TYR A 93 11.13 -3.06 6.98
CA TYR A 93 9.75 -2.81 6.58
C TYR A 93 9.42 -1.33 6.75
N PHE A 94 8.90 -0.72 5.69
CA PHE A 94 8.51 0.68 5.64
C PHE A 94 7.07 0.80 5.16
N ARG A 95 6.25 1.55 5.90
CA ARG A 95 4.88 1.89 5.51
C ARG A 95 4.81 3.39 5.22
N TYR A 96 4.33 3.73 4.04
CA TYR A 96 4.09 5.11 3.63
C TYR A 96 2.61 5.28 3.31
N THR A 97 1.90 6.09 4.09
CA THR A 97 0.51 6.44 3.85
C THR A 97 0.35 7.92 4.17
N PRO A 98 -0.09 8.76 3.22
CA PRO A 98 -0.35 10.16 3.51
C PRO A 98 -1.38 10.31 4.62
N ASN A 99 -1.14 11.23 5.56
CA ASN A 99 -2.10 11.53 6.62
C ASN A 99 -3.26 12.41 6.14
N ASP A 100 -3.28 12.82 4.85
CA ASP A 100 -4.24 13.82 4.42
C ASP A 100 -5.66 13.24 4.35
N PRO A 101 -6.61 13.88 5.06
CA PRO A 101 -8.00 13.49 5.10
C PRO A 101 -8.72 13.43 3.71
N ASN A 102 -8.25 14.16 2.72
CA ASN A 102 -9.07 14.55 1.56
C ASN A 102 -8.76 13.82 0.24
N ILE A 103 -8.22 12.60 0.30
CA ILE A 103 -8.05 11.77 -0.90
C ILE A 103 -9.40 11.12 -1.22
N ILE A 104 -10.28 11.88 -1.87
CA ILE A 104 -11.66 11.49 -2.15
C ILE A 104 -11.78 10.81 -3.52
N GLY A 105 -12.13 9.52 -3.50
CA GLY A 105 -12.90 8.80 -4.54
C GLY A 105 -12.24 8.56 -5.90
N PHE A 106 -12.64 7.49 -6.60
CA PHE A 106 -12.20 7.14 -7.96
C PHE A 106 -12.69 8.09 -9.07
N ASN A 107 -13.15 9.30 -8.74
CA ASN A 107 -13.49 10.29 -9.76
C ASN A 107 -12.18 10.89 -10.28
N ALA A 108 -11.60 10.21 -11.28
CA ALA A 108 -10.35 10.59 -11.92
C ALA A 108 -10.53 11.85 -12.79
N THR A 109 -10.72 13.00 -12.15
CA THR A 109 -10.57 14.30 -12.80
C THR A 109 -9.09 14.70 -12.77
N SER A 110 -8.69 15.58 -13.69
CA SER A 110 -7.34 16.17 -13.70
C SER A 110 -7.05 16.92 -12.40
N GLU A 111 -8.06 17.60 -11.85
CA GLU A 111 -7.99 18.31 -10.57
C GLU A 111 -7.75 17.35 -9.40
N ALA A 112 -8.50 16.24 -9.33
CA ALA A 112 -8.32 15.22 -8.31
C ALA A 112 -6.91 14.60 -8.37
N SER A 113 -6.42 14.33 -9.58
CA SER A 113 -5.07 13.80 -9.81
C SER A 113 -3.97 14.77 -9.37
N ALA A 114 -4.11 16.06 -9.71
CA ALA A 114 -3.19 17.11 -9.29
C ALA A 114 -3.16 17.27 -7.77
N ARG A 115 -4.33 17.19 -7.12
CA ARG A 115 -4.44 17.21 -5.66
C ARG A 115 -3.71 16.04 -5.02
N VAL A 116 -3.92 14.81 -5.49
CA VAL A 116 -3.21 13.61 -4.99
C VAL A 116 -1.70 13.77 -5.12
N ALA A 117 -1.22 14.27 -6.27
CA ALA A 117 0.21 14.50 -6.47
C ALA A 117 0.77 15.54 -5.49
N SER A 118 0.05 16.65 -5.27
CA SER A 118 0.45 17.68 -4.30
C SER A 118 0.52 17.12 -2.87
N LEU A 119 -0.46 16.33 -2.47
CA LEU A 119 -0.52 15.73 -1.14
C LEU A 119 0.59 14.70 -0.92
N ALA A 120 0.87 13.88 -1.93
CA ALA A 120 1.98 12.95 -1.89
C ALA A 120 3.32 13.70 -1.75
N ALA A 121 3.51 14.79 -2.51
CA ALA A 121 4.71 15.62 -2.42
C ALA A 121 4.88 16.21 -1.01
N GLU A 122 3.83 16.83 -0.45
CA GLU A 122 3.88 17.37 0.92
C GLU A 122 4.18 16.30 1.97
N TYR A 123 3.56 15.13 1.86
CA TYR A 123 3.81 14.00 2.76
C TYR A 123 5.28 13.59 2.77
N PHE A 124 5.87 13.42 1.59
CA PHE A 124 7.28 13.05 1.45
C PHE A 124 8.24 14.19 1.82
N GLU A 125 7.77 15.44 1.83
CA GLU A 125 8.55 16.58 2.30
C GLU A 125 8.68 16.65 3.83
N SER A 126 7.81 15.95 4.57
CA SER A 126 7.83 15.96 6.04
C SER A 126 9.16 15.39 6.61
N PRO A 127 9.74 16.00 7.67
CA PRO A 127 11.02 15.56 8.23
C PRO A 127 11.05 14.08 8.65
N THR A 128 9.94 13.60 9.23
CA THR A 128 9.80 12.20 9.67
C THR A 128 9.84 11.24 8.49
N VAL A 129 9.11 11.55 7.41
CA VAL A 129 9.08 10.70 6.22
C VAL A 129 10.40 10.76 5.47
N LYS A 130 11.04 11.94 5.34
CA LYS A 130 12.40 12.06 4.78
C LYS A 130 13.41 11.20 5.52
N LYS A 131 13.39 11.21 6.86
CA LYS A 131 14.27 10.35 7.67
C LYS A 131 14.01 8.87 7.40
N SER A 132 12.74 8.45 7.38
CA SER A 132 12.34 7.08 7.07
C SER A 132 12.77 6.66 5.66
N LEU A 133 12.63 7.54 4.66
CA LEU A 133 13.10 7.30 3.29
C LEU A 133 14.61 7.11 3.22
N GLN A 134 15.40 7.88 3.98
CA GLN A 134 16.85 7.66 4.03
C GLN A 134 17.19 6.30 4.65
N GLN A 135 16.48 5.87 5.69
CA GLN A 135 16.66 4.53 6.26
C GLN A 135 16.30 3.43 5.25
N CYS A 136 15.21 3.60 4.50
CA CYS A 136 14.80 2.71 3.42
C CYS A 136 15.86 2.62 2.33
N LYS A 137 16.40 3.77 1.90
CA LYS A 137 17.50 3.84 0.95
C LYS A 137 18.74 3.10 1.46
N THR A 138 19.13 3.29 2.72
CA THR A 138 20.26 2.58 3.31
C THR A 138 20.02 1.06 3.32
N ALA A 139 18.82 0.61 3.72
CA ALA A 139 18.48 -0.82 3.72
C ALA A 139 18.60 -1.45 2.32
N LEU A 140 18.08 -0.77 1.29
CA LEU A 140 18.21 -1.18 -0.11
C LEU A 140 19.68 -1.28 -0.57
N GLN A 141 20.52 -0.34 -0.13
CA GLN A 141 21.94 -0.31 -0.50
C GLN A 141 22.76 -1.39 0.23
N SER A 142 22.50 -1.62 1.52
CA SER A 142 23.20 -2.63 2.33
C SER A 142 22.93 -4.06 1.86
N GLY A 143 21.72 -4.33 1.34
CA GLY A 143 21.39 -5.60 0.68
C GLY A 143 22.14 -5.87 -0.63
N SER A 144 22.63 -4.81 -1.28
CA SER A 144 23.37 -4.89 -2.53
C SER A 144 24.87 -5.12 -2.33
N THR A 145 25.43 -4.78 -1.17
CA THR A 145 26.88 -4.88 -0.88
C THR A 145 27.32 -6.21 -0.27
N ASN A 146 26.39 -7.06 0.19
CA ASN A 146 26.68 -8.38 0.76
C ASN A 146 26.57 -9.53 -0.27
N LYS A 147 26.51 -9.21 -1.57
CA LYS A 147 26.34 -10.18 -2.67
C LYS A 147 27.58 -10.32 -3.58
N ASP A 148 28.72 -9.76 -3.17
CA ASP A 148 30.04 -9.95 -3.79
C ASP A 148 30.90 -10.90 -2.93
#